data_AF-K2AM63-F1
#
_entry.id   AF-K2AM63-F1
#
_cell.length_a   1.000
_cell.length_b   1.000
_cell.length_c   1.000
_cell.angle_alpha   90.00
_cell.angle_beta   90.00
_cell.angle_gamma   90.00
#
_symmetry.space_group_name_H-M   'P 1'
#
loop_
_entity.id
_entity.type
_entity.pdbx_description
1 polymer ?
#
loop_
_entity_poly.entity_id
_entity_poly.type
_entity_poly.pdbx_seq_one_letter_code
_entity_poly.pdbx_strand_id
1 'polypeptide(L)'
;MQPKQHTEYQYLNLLRDLVDNGVEQTDRNTGVKTYSKFGGQFRFDLSVGFPLLTTKRVWWKGVVQELYWFLSGKSNIKYLVDNGVHIWDDYPYKLYKEKIAAGKVPDMTKEAFIEKIKSDNKYAKKFGNLPRIYGELWRRWPASKGRTIDQVKWVIDEMKDDPDAHNLIVTSWNPEYLYGMALPKNASRFPICHNMYQLNVKDGRVHLHLYQRSADIFLGVPFNIASYALLTLIFAQVTGNKPGEFIHTFGDVHIYENHIEAAKEQLKRKPKKFPRVAIDSKVKNVDDFRPEHVTLENYEPHPPIRGELTVSGGYFSKTSPRISMIAAIDKEMGIGKAGKIPWHIPEDMKWFKEKTLGHVVIMGKNTFTSLGKPLPGRTNIVVSDTKLVAPKGVFVVNSLGTAISLAEKKEKNGEIFFIGGGQLYASALRYTSRLYLTQLVGAFGADTFFPNYKSFTKLVFSKKGRSADYKYEFRILEKT
;
A
#
# COMPACT_ATOMS: atom_id res chain seq x y z
N MET A 1 -43.75 -2.88 14.64
CA MET A 1 -42.50 -3.25 13.92
C MET A 1 -41.41 -2.28 14.34
N GLN A 2 -40.26 -2.75 14.83
CA GLN A 2 -39.13 -1.84 15.06
C GLN A 2 -38.66 -1.25 13.72
N PRO A 3 -38.28 0.03 13.66
CA PRO A 3 -37.77 0.62 12.44
C PRO A 3 -36.54 -0.16 11.97
N LYS A 4 -36.57 -0.63 10.71
CA LYS A 4 -35.46 -1.38 10.11
C LYS A 4 -34.20 -0.49 10.17
N GLN A 5 -33.17 -0.97 10.86
CA GLN A 5 -31.92 -0.22 11.04
C GLN A 5 -31.30 0.10 9.66
N HIS A 6 -30.78 1.32 9.50
CA HIS A 6 -30.16 1.76 8.24
C HIS A 6 -29.04 0.80 7.80
N THR A 7 -29.02 0.39 6.54
CA THR A 7 -28.12 -0.68 6.06
C THR A 7 -26.64 -0.29 6.07
N GLU A 8 -26.31 1.01 6.10
CA GLU A 8 -24.94 1.52 6.37
C GLU A 8 -24.35 1.02 7.70
N TYR A 9 -25.18 0.64 8.68
CA TYR A 9 -24.67 0.07 9.94
C TYR A 9 -23.94 -1.26 9.75
N GLN A 10 -24.14 -2.00 8.64
CA GLN A 10 -23.30 -3.16 8.32
C GLN A 10 -21.82 -2.77 8.20
N TYR A 11 -21.56 -1.65 7.51
CA TYR A 11 -20.22 -1.08 7.37
C TYR A 11 -19.70 -0.55 8.71
N LEU A 12 -20.51 0.24 9.44
CA LEU A 12 -20.08 0.85 10.70
C LEU A 12 -19.82 -0.18 11.80
N ASN A 13 -20.60 -1.26 11.85
CA ASN A 13 -20.42 -2.32 12.83
C ASN A 13 -19.11 -3.06 12.56
N LEU A 14 -18.81 -3.40 11.30
CA LEU A 14 -17.52 -4.03 10.95
C LEU A 14 -16.34 -3.07 11.19
N LEU A 15 -16.50 -1.79 10.88
CA LEU A 15 -15.49 -0.77 11.16
C LEU A 15 -15.18 -0.67 12.66
N ARG A 16 -16.22 -0.63 13.50
CA ARG A 16 -16.08 -0.62 14.96
C ARG A 16 -15.39 -1.88 15.47
N ASP A 17 -15.83 -3.04 14.98
CA ASP A 17 -15.29 -4.32 15.41
C ASP A 17 -13.81 -4.51 15.01
N LEU A 18 -13.37 -3.93 13.89
CA LEU A 18 -11.95 -3.89 13.53
C LEU A 18 -11.14 -2.93 14.42
N VAL A 19 -11.70 -1.79 14.80
CA VAL A 19 -11.05 -0.83 15.71
C VAL A 19 -10.92 -1.42 17.12
N ASP A 20 -11.96 -2.08 17.61
CA ASP A 20 -12.02 -2.55 19.00
C ASP A 20 -11.39 -3.94 19.17
N ASN A 21 -11.56 -4.83 18.19
CA ASN A 21 -11.23 -6.26 18.29
C ASN A 21 -10.42 -6.81 17.10
N GLY A 22 -9.91 -5.96 16.21
CA GLY A 22 -9.12 -6.42 15.06
C GLY A 22 -7.80 -7.06 15.52
N VAL A 23 -7.42 -8.18 14.90
CA VAL A 23 -6.15 -8.85 15.20
C VAL A 23 -5.03 -8.03 14.58
N GLU A 24 -4.05 -7.61 15.39
CA GLU A 24 -2.89 -6.89 14.89
C GLU A 24 -2.08 -7.79 13.95
N GLN A 25 -1.85 -7.31 12.73
CA GLN A 25 -0.93 -7.86 11.77
C GLN A 25 0.09 -6.79 11.40
N THR A 26 1.32 -7.21 11.12
CA THR A 26 2.39 -6.28 10.69
C THR A 26 2.88 -6.72 9.33
N ASP A 27 2.80 -5.83 8.34
CA ASP A 27 3.37 -6.07 7.03
C ASP A 27 4.89 -6.17 7.15
N ARG A 28 5.45 -7.32 6.73
CA ARG A 28 6.88 -7.63 6.86
C ARG A 28 7.79 -6.60 6.18
N ASN A 29 7.33 -5.96 5.11
CA ASN A 29 8.19 -5.11 4.26
C ASN A 29 8.19 -3.66 4.73
N THR A 30 7.02 -3.14 5.06
CA THR A 30 6.79 -1.73 5.37
C THR A 30 6.73 -1.49 6.87
N GLY A 31 6.53 -2.55 7.68
CA GLY A 31 6.32 -2.46 9.11
C GLY A 31 5.02 -1.74 9.47
N VAL A 32 4.15 -1.50 8.49
CA VAL A 32 2.80 -0.94 8.66
C VAL A 32 1.98 -1.95 9.44
N LYS A 33 1.32 -1.47 10.50
CA LYS A 33 0.36 -2.27 11.24
C LYS A 33 -1.04 -2.14 10.67
N THR A 34 -1.73 -3.26 10.63
CA THR A 34 -3.16 -3.37 10.36
C THR A 34 -3.84 -4.10 11.49
N TYR A 35 -5.12 -3.81 11.69
CA TYR A 35 -5.99 -4.57 12.58
C TYR A 35 -7.04 -5.23 11.69
N SER A 36 -7.04 -6.56 11.64
CA SER A 36 -7.79 -7.29 10.62
C SER A 36 -8.70 -8.38 11.17
N LYS A 37 -9.65 -8.79 10.33
CA LYS A 37 -10.47 -9.99 10.47
C LYS A 37 -10.49 -10.73 9.15
N PHE A 38 -10.68 -12.04 9.23
CA PHE A 38 -10.80 -12.90 8.05
C PHE A 38 -12.24 -13.34 7.87
N GLY A 39 -12.88 -12.88 6.80
CA GLY A 39 -14.29 -13.07 6.54
C GLY A 39 -15.16 -11.88 6.95
N GLY A 40 -16.30 -11.75 6.28
CA GLY A 40 -17.30 -10.72 6.50
C GLY A 40 -18.17 -10.57 5.26
N GLN A 41 -19.41 -10.12 5.42
CA GLN A 41 -20.32 -9.93 4.30
C GLN A 41 -21.26 -8.74 4.53
N PHE A 42 -21.44 -7.92 3.50
CA PHE A 42 -22.50 -6.91 3.42
C PHE A 42 -23.55 -7.32 2.38
N ARG A 43 -24.80 -6.91 2.60
CA ARG A 43 -25.89 -7.02 1.63
C ARG A 43 -26.62 -5.69 1.49
N PHE A 44 -26.74 -5.20 0.27
CA PHE A 44 -27.43 -3.95 -0.04
C PHE A 44 -28.52 -4.19 -1.08
N ASP A 45 -29.78 -3.98 -0.68
CA ASP A 45 -30.92 -3.97 -1.60
C ASP A 45 -30.94 -2.65 -2.40
N LEU A 46 -30.58 -2.74 -3.68
CA LEU A 46 -30.45 -1.59 -4.57
C LEU A 46 -31.79 -1.03 -5.04
N SER A 47 -32.91 -1.72 -4.74
CA SER A 47 -34.25 -1.20 -5.01
C SER A 47 -34.69 -0.14 -3.99
N VAL A 48 -34.05 -0.11 -2.83
CA VAL A 48 -34.38 0.82 -1.73
C VAL A 48 -33.55 2.11 -1.80
N GLY A 49 -32.27 2.00 -2.19
CA GLY A 49 -31.35 3.13 -2.30
C GLY A 49 -29.96 2.72 -2.77
N PHE A 50 -29.15 3.70 -3.17
CA PHE A 50 -27.79 3.46 -3.63
C PHE A 50 -26.79 3.55 -2.47
N PRO A 51 -26.03 2.49 -2.14
CA PRO A 51 -25.23 2.39 -0.91
C PRO A 51 -23.93 3.22 -0.94
N LEU A 52 -24.04 4.52 -1.23
CA LEU A 52 -22.97 5.49 -1.09
C LEU A 52 -22.96 6.03 0.33
N LEU A 53 -21.90 5.74 1.09
CA LEU A 53 -21.84 6.05 2.52
C LEU A 53 -22.18 7.53 2.81
N THR A 54 -22.96 7.74 3.85
CA THR A 54 -23.39 9.07 4.26
C THR A 54 -22.67 9.56 5.50
N THR A 55 -22.13 8.67 6.33
CA THR A 55 -21.31 9.03 7.51
C THR A 55 -19.97 9.67 7.14
N LYS A 56 -19.52 9.49 5.90
CA LYS A 56 -18.33 10.13 5.33
C LYS A 56 -18.53 10.35 3.84
N ARG A 57 -18.25 11.56 3.35
CA ARG A 57 -18.31 11.87 1.91
C ARG A 57 -17.36 10.99 1.10
N VAL A 58 -17.91 10.11 0.29
CA VAL A 58 -17.24 9.34 -0.77
C VAL A 58 -17.12 10.18 -2.05
N TRP A 59 -15.98 10.06 -2.73
CA TRP A 59 -15.67 10.80 -3.95
C TRP A 59 -16.31 10.17 -5.20
N TRP A 60 -17.54 10.58 -5.50
CA TRP A 60 -18.37 10.03 -6.59
C TRP A 60 -17.72 10.10 -7.97
N LYS A 61 -17.10 11.24 -8.33
CA LYS A 61 -16.46 11.42 -9.65
C LYS A 61 -15.43 10.32 -9.92
N GLY A 62 -14.63 9.96 -8.91
CA GLY A 62 -13.66 8.87 -9.04
C GLY A 62 -14.32 7.53 -9.34
N VAL A 63 -15.41 7.20 -8.63
CA VAL A 63 -16.15 5.93 -8.79
C VAL A 63 -16.60 5.75 -10.23
N VAL A 64 -17.27 6.75 -10.79
CA VAL A 64 -17.84 6.67 -12.14
C VAL A 64 -16.76 6.60 -13.21
N GLN A 65 -15.73 7.46 -13.09
CA GLN A 65 -14.63 7.54 -14.06
C GLN A 65 -13.78 6.26 -14.08
N GLU A 66 -13.47 5.71 -12.90
CA GLU A 66 -12.72 4.45 -12.81
C GLU A 66 -13.54 3.27 -13.35
N LEU A 67 -14.82 3.17 -12.99
CA LEU A 67 -15.66 2.09 -13.48
C LEU A 67 -15.82 2.13 -15.00
N TYR A 68 -16.01 3.31 -15.60
CA TYR A 68 -15.99 3.45 -17.05
C TYR A 68 -14.64 3.00 -17.63
N TRP A 69 -13.52 3.39 -17.02
CA TRP A 69 -12.20 2.98 -17.48
C TRP A 69 -12.06 1.45 -17.50
N PHE A 70 -12.51 0.75 -16.46
CA PHE A 70 -12.57 -0.71 -16.42
C PHE A 70 -13.50 -1.29 -17.49
N LEU A 71 -14.73 -0.79 -17.59
CA LEU A 71 -15.71 -1.29 -18.57
C LEU A 71 -15.26 -1.05 -20.01
N SER A 72 -14.53 0.02 -20.31
CA SER A 72 -13.94 0.24 -21.64
C SER A 72 -12.76 -0.70 -21.97
N GLY A 73 -12.36 -1.50 -20.98
CA GLY A 73 -11.23 -2.41 -21.01
C GLY A 73 -9.87 -1.72 -21.00
N LYS A 74 -9.82 -0.39 -20.93
CA LYS A 74 -8.58 0.39 -21.04
C LYS A 74 -7.63 0.05 -19.89
N SER A 75 -6.34 0.09 -20.22
CA SER A 75 -5.24 -0.15 -19.28
C SER A 75 -4.30 1.04 -19.18
N ASN A 76 -4.54 2.11 -19.95
CA ASN A 76 -3.72 3.30 -19.96
C ASN A 76 -4.30 4.39 -19.06
N ILE A 77 -3.48 4.92 -18.14
CA ILE A 77 -3.91 5.92 -17.16
C ILE A 77 -4.22 7.30 -17.77
N LYS A 78 -3.86 7.57 -19.04
CA LYS A 78 -4.11 8.88 -19.65
C LYS A 78 -5.57 9.31 -19.53
N TYR A 79 -6.51 8.40 -19.78
CA TYR A 79 -7.94 8.69 -19.62
C TYR A 79 -8.26 9.21 -18.21
N LEU A 80 -7.71 8.57 -17.18
CA LEU A 80 -7.92 8.97 -15.79
C LEU A 80 -7.28 10.34 -15.52
N VAL A 81 -6.04 10.55 -15.97
CA VAL A 81 -5.33 11.83 -15.85
C VAL A 81 -6.09 12.97 -16.52
N ASP A 82 -6.58 12.75 -17.74
CA ASP A 82 -7.37 13.75 -18.49
C ASP A 82 -8.67 14.12 -17.76
N ASN A 83 -9.22 13.20 -16.96
CA ASN A 83 -10.42 13.41 -16.16
C ASN A 83 -10.15 13.83 -14.70
N GLY A 84 -8.88 14.10 -14.35
CA GLY A 84 -8.48 14.53 -13.00
C GLY A 84 -8.59 13.41 -11.95
N VAL A 85 -8.37 12.16 -12.37
CA VAL A 85 -8.34 10.98 -11.51
C VAL A 85 -6.91 10.47 -11.38
N HIS A 86 -6.35 10.60 -10.17
CA HIS A 86 -4.92 10.40 -9.91
C HIS A 86 -4.61 9.20 -8.99
N ILE A 87 -5.62 8.41 -8.61
CA ILE A 87 -5.45 7.26 -7.70
C ILE A 87 -4.63 6.10 -8.30
N TRP A 88 -4.36 6.16 -9.62
CA TRP A 88 -3.56 5.17 -10.36
C TRP A 88 -2.16 5.66 -10.74
N ASP A 89 -1.80 6.91 -10.47
CA ASP A 89 -0.59 7.56 -10.99
C ASP A 89 0.71 6.90 -10.51
N ASP A 90 0.70 6.38 -9.28
CA ASP A 90 1.90 5.80 -8.67
C ASP A 90 2.36 4.50 -9.35
N TYR A 91 1.44 3.74 -9.96
CA TYR A 91 1.77 2.44 -10.56
C TYR A 91 2.62 2.55 -11.83
N PRO A 92 2.24 3.33 -12.87
CA PRO A 92 3.06 3.48 -14.06
C PRO A 92 4.31 4.32 -13.76
N TYR A 93 4.25 5.24 -12.79
CA TYR A 93 5.44 5.96 -12.34
C TYR A 93 6.45 5.03 -11.65
N LYS A 94 6.02 4.03 -10.86
CA LYS A 94 6.91 2.98 -10.33
C LYS A 94 7.63 2.24 -11.46
N LEU A 95 6.91 1.83 -12.50
CA LEU A 95 7.50 1.21 -13.70
C LEU A 95 8.47 2.17 -14.43
N TYR A 96 8.17 3.46 -14.48
CA TYR A 96 9.05 4.46 -15.03
C TYR A 96 10.36 4.56 -14.23
N LYS A 97 10.27 4.57 -12.89
CA LYS A 97 11.45 4.58 -12.00
C LYS A 97 12.36 3.36 -12.18
N GLU A 98 11.80 2.18 -12.43
CA GLU A 98 12.60 0.99 -12.78
C GLU A 98 13.43 1.24 -14.05
N LYS A 99 12.86 1.94 -15.04
CA LYS A 99 13.58 2.30 -16.28
C LYS A 99 14.62 3.39 -16.07
N ILE A 100 14.38 4.35 -15.16
CA ILE A 100 15.38 5.35 -14.75
C ILE A 100 16.59 4.62 -14.13
N ALA A 101 16.35 3.71 -13.19
CA ALA A 101 17.41 2.94 -12.54
C ALA A 101 18.22 2.09 -13.52
N ALA A 102 17.60 1.64 -14.62
CA ALA A 102 18.26 0.94 -15.70
C ALA A 102 18.94 1.84 -16.75
N GLY A 103 18.95 3.17 -16.56
CA GLY A 103 19.53 4.14 -17.50
C GLY A 103 18.80 4.25 -18.84
N LYS A 104 17.56 3.77 -18.93
CA LYS A 104 16.80 3.68 -20.21
C LYS A 104 15.97 4.91 -20.53
N VAL A 105 15.71 5.76 -19.54
CA VAL A 105 14.89 6.98 -19.64
C VAL A 105 15.44 8.06 -18.71
N PRO A 106 15.22 9.36 -19.00
CA PRO A 106 15.67 10.44 -18.14
C PRO A 106 14.94 10.43 -16.78
N ASP A 107 15.61 10.94 -15.75
CA ASP A 107 15.00 11.15 -14.43
C ASP A 107 13.98 12.30 -14.46
N MET A 108 12.85 12.14 -13.77
CA MET A 108 11.85 13.18 -13.57
C MET A 108 10.95 12.90 -12.37
N THR A 109 10.35 13.98 -11.83
CA THR A 109 9.37 13.89 -10.74
C THR A 109 8.07 13.23 -11.22
N LYS A 110 7.23 12.79 -10.27
CA LYS A 110 5.93 12.20 -10.59
C LYS A 110 5.03 13.22 -11.28
N GLU A 111 5.06 14.45 -10.84
CA GLU A 111 4.25 15.56 -11.36
C GLU A 111 4.63 15.83 -12.83
N ALA A 112 5.92 15.90 -13.14
CA ALA A 112 6.40 16.06 -14.52
C ALA A 112 6.07 14.83 -15.39
N PHE A 113 6.14 13.63 -14.82
CA PHE A 113 5.73 12.41 -15.50
C PHE A 113 4.24 12.45 -15.88
N ILE A 114 3.36 12.79 -14.95
CA ILE A 114 1.92 12.87 -15.18
C ILE A 114 1.56 13.99 -16.15
N GLU A 115 2.23 15.15 -16.07
CA GLU A 115 2.03 16.22 -17.04
C GLU A 115 2.43 15.80 -18.46
N LYS A 116 3.48 14.99 -18.62
CA LYS A 116 3.82 14.38 -19.92
C LYS A 116 2.81 13.34 -20.39
N ILE A 117 2.26 12.53 -19.48
CA ILE A 117 1.17 11.60 -19.82
C ILE A 117 -0.06 12.38 -20.34
N LYS A 118 -0.35 13.54 -19.75
CA LYS A 118 -1.45 14.40 -20.17
C LYS A 118 -1.20 15.05 -21.53
N SER A 119 -0.04 15.66 -21.73
CA SER A 119 0.28 16.51 -22.89
C SER A 119 0.80 15.77 -24.13
N ASP A 120 1.40 14.58 -24.00
CA ASP A 120 1.99 13.83 -25.12
C ASP A 120 1.37 12.42 -25.27
N ASN A 121 0.58 12.24 -26.33
CA ASN A 121 -0.08 10.96 -26.65
C ASN A 121 0.90 9.80 -26.92
N LYS A 122 2.05 10.07 -27.53
CA LYS A 122 3.07 9.04 -27.79
C LYS A 122 3.72 8.63 -26.48
N TYR A 123 3.99 9.60 -25.60
CA TYR A 123 4.52 9.35 -24.27
C TYR A 123 3.53 8.55 -23.40
N ALA A 124 2.26 8.96 -23.41
CA ALA A 124 1.17 8.25 -22.75
C ALA A 124 1.07 6.80 -23.22
N LYS A 125 1.08 6.55 -24.53
CA LYS A 125 1.05 5.18 -25.09
C LYS A 125 2.22 4.32 -24.60
N LYS A 126 3.40 4.92 -24.46
CA LYS A 126 4.64 4.21 -24.08
C LYS A 126 4.77 3.97 -22.57
N PHE A 127 4.33 4.92 -21.73
CA PHE A 127 4.62 4.89 -20.29
C PHE A 127 3.38 4.91 -19.39
N GLY A 128 2.21 5.26 -19.91
CA GLY A 128 0.95 5.28 -19.15
C GLY A 128 0.23 3.92 -19.09
N ASN A 129 0.73 2.90 -19.77
CA ASN A 129 0.06 1.59 -19.82
C ASN A 129 0.36 0.72 -18.58
N LEU A 130 -0.70 0.18 -17.98
CA LEU A 130 -0.68 -0.77 -16.88
C LEU A 130 -1.32 -2.09 -17.32
N PRO A 131 -0.54 -3.04 -17.88
CA PRO A 131 -1.11 -4.30 -18.32
C PRO A 131 -1.57 -5.16 -17.13
N ARG A 132 -2.47 -6.10 -17.39
CA ARG A 132 -2.95 -7.12 -16.44
C ARG A 132 -3.62 -6.53 -15.20
N ILE A 133 -4.49 -5.54 -15.44
CA ILE A 133 -5.39 -4.95 -14.45
C ILE A 133 -6.86 -5.21 -14.82
N TYR A 134 -7.80 -4.73 -13.98
CA TYR A 134 -9.23 -5.03 -14.09
C TYR A 134 -9.81 -4.88 -15.50
N GLY A 135 -9.71 -3.70 -16.12
CA GLY A 135 -10.33 -3.48 -17.43
C GLY A 135 -9.86 -4.46 -18.51
N GLU A 136 -8.55 -4.68 -18.59
CA GLU A 136 -7.99 -5.68 -19.51
C GLU A 136 -8.49 -7.08 -19.16
N LEU A 137 -8.46 -7.49 -17.89
CA LEU A 137 -8.89 -8.82 -17.48
C LEU A 137 -10.40 -9.03 -17.67
N TRP A 138 -11.21 -7.98 -17.55
CA TRP A 138 -12.67 -8.05 -17.72
C TRP A 138 -13.08 -8.14 -19.19
N ARG A 139 -12.46 -7.33 -20.06
CA ARG A 139 -12.89 -7.17 -21.46
C ARG A 139 -11.98 -7.88 -22.47
N ARG A 140 -10.74 -8.19 -22.10
CA ARG A 140 -9.68 -8.69 -22.99
C ARG A 140 -8.72 -9.64 -22.26
N TRP A 141 -9.28 -10.57 -21.49
CA TRP A 141 -8.47 -11.55 -20.76
C TRP A 141 -7.55 -12.32 -21.73
N PRO A 142 -6.23 -12.34 -21.50
CA PRO A 142 -5.30 -13.02 -22.39
C PRO A 142 -5.48 -14.54 -22.33
N ALA A 143 -5.65 -15.17 -23.49
CA ALA A 143 -5.75 -16.61 -23.64
C ALA A 143 -4.65 -17.14 -24.58
N SER A 144 -4.54 -18.48 -24.64
CA SER A 144 -3.55 -19.15 -25.50
C SER A 144 -3.66 -18.72 -26.96
N LYS A 145 -2.54 -18.77 -27.68
CA LYS A 145 -2.47 -18.49 -29.13
C LYS A 145 -2.92 -17.06 -29.51
N GLY A 146 -2.72 -16.09 -28.61
CA GLY A 146 -3.02 -14.68 -28.86
C GLY A 146 -4.52 -14.32 -28.83
N ARG A 147 -5.37 -15.27 -28.45
CA ARG A 147 -6.82 -15.02 -28.26
C ARG A 147 -7.06 -14.15 -27.03
N THR A 148 -8.17 -13.41 -27.03
CA THR A 148 -8.69 -12.71 -25.85
C THR A 148 -10.11 -13.18 -25.51
N ILE A 149 -10.51 -13.03 -24.24
CA ILE A 149 -11.86 -13.34 -23.76
C ILE A 149 -12.47 -12.06 -23.15
N ASP A 150 -13.67 -11.70 -23.62
CA ASP A 150 -14.48 -10.62 -23.02
C ASP A 150 -15.49 -11.25 -22.05
N GLN A 151 -15.11 -11.32 -20.76
CA GLN A 151 -15.93 -11.92 -19.72
C GLN A 151 -17.19 -11.10 -19.44
N VAL A 152 -17.09 -9.77 -19.50
CA VAL A 152 -18.24 -8.87 -19.27
C VAL A 152 -19.27 -9.00 -20.37
N LYS A 153 -18.84 -9.04 -21.63
CA LYS A 153 -19.75 -9.30 -22.74
C LYS A 153 -20.42 -10.66 -22.59
N TRP A 154 -19.64 -11.70 -22.30
CA TRP A 154 -20.17 -13.04 -22.13
C TRP A 154 -21.26 -13.09 -21.03
N VAL A 155 -21.02 -12.57 -19.82
CA VAL A 155 -22.06 -12.61 -18.77
C VAL A 155 -23.31 -11.80 -19.12
N ILE A 156 -23.19 -10.71 -19.90
CA ILE A 156 -24.35 -9.92 -20.36
C ILE A 156 -25.18 -10.73 -21.36
N ASP A 157 -24.53 -11.35 -22.34
CA ASP A 157 -25.20 -12.16 -23.35
C ASP A 157 -25.85 -13.38 -22.68
N GLU A 158 -25.11 -14.08 -21.82
CA GLU A 158 -25.59 -15.25 -21.09
C GLU A 158 -26.77 -14.91 -20.17
N MET A 159 -26.78 -13.77 -19.45
CA MET A 159 -27.94 -13.34 -18.65
C MET A 159 -29.21 -13.10 -19.49
N LYS A 160 -29.08 -12.79 -20.78
CA LYS A 160 -30.21 -12.60 -21.68
C LYS A 160 -30.70 -13.93 -22.26
N ASP A 161 -29.77 -14.82 -22.58
CA ASP A 161 -30.05 -16.09 -23.25
C ASP A 161 -30.46 -17.18 -22.26
N ASP A 162 -29.79 -17.28 -21.10
CA ASP A 162 -30.07 -18.18 -19.98
C ASP A 162 -30.10 -17.41 -18.65
N PRO A 163 -31.23 -16.76 -18.29
CA PRO A 163 -31.33 -15.98 -17.05
C PRO A 163 -31.18 -16.83 -15.77
N ASP A 164 -31.34 -18.16 -15.86
CA ASP A 164 -31.19 -19.08 -14.74
C ASP A 164 -29.75 -19.61 -14.58
N ALA A 165 -28.82 -19.18 -15.45
CA ALA A 165 -27.43 -19.56 -15.41
C ALA A 165 -26.77 -19.38 -14.02
N HIS A 166 -26.05 -20.41 -13.60
CA HIS A 166 -25.35 -20.45 -12.30
C HIS A 166 -23.84 -20.19 -12.40
N ASN A 167 -23.33 -19.95 -13.61
CA ASN A 167 -21.90 -19.85 -13.95
C ASN A 167 -21.44 -18.42 -14.31
N LEU A 168 -22.30 -17.40 -14.15
CA LEU A 168 -22.05 -16.02 -14.55
C LEU A 168 -20.97 -15.35 -13.69
N ILE A 169 -19.70 -15.65 -13.95
CA ILE A 169 -18.55 -15.18 -13.17
C ILE A 169 -17.63 -14.33 -14.05
N VAL A 170 -17.20 -13.20 -13.49
CA VAL A 170 -16.07 -12.43 -14.02
C VAL A 170 -14.93 -12.46 -13.00
N THR A 171 -13.73 -12.82 -13.45
CA THR A 171 -12.54 -12.86 -12.59
C THR A 171 -11.42 -11.95 -13.11
N SER A 172 -10.63 -11.44 -12.17
CA SER A 172 -9.37 -10.73 -12.38
C SER A 172 -8.19 -11.48 -11.75
N TRP A 173 -8.41 -12.73 -11.32
CA TRP A 173 -7.40 -13.54 -10.66
C TRP A 173 -6.66 -14.43 -11.67
N ASN A 174 -5.59 -13.91 -12.27
CA ASN A 174 -4.75 -14.70 -13.19
C ASN A 174 -3.38 -15.02 -12.54
N PRO A 175 -3.15 -16.26 -12.05
CA PRO A 175 -1.89 -16.64 -11.40
C PRO A 175 -0.64 -16.39 -12.24
N GLU A 176 -0.72 -16.42 -13.59
CA GLU A 176 0.40 -16.15 -14.49
C GLU A 176 1.00 -14.74 -14.29
N TYR A 177 0.17 -13.80 -13.84
CA TYR A 177 0.53 -12.39 -13.69
C TYR A 177 0.51 -11.88 -12.25
N LEU A 178 0.24 -12.73 -11.26
CA LEU A 178 0.02 -12.25 -9.88
C LEU A 178 1.20 -12.55 -8.94
N TYR A 179 1.69 -11.47 -8.31
CA TYR A 179 2.62 -11.49 -7.18
C TYR A 179 3.85 -12.37 -7.40
N GLY A 180 4.23 -13.17 -6.41
CA GLY A 180 5.39 -14.06 -6.47
C GLY A 180 5.20 -15.28 -7.39
N MET A 181 4.00 -15.52 -7.93
CA MET A 181 3.77 -16.60 -8.91
C MET A 181 4.19 -16.18 -10.32
N ALA A 182 4.18 -14.87 -10.60
CA ALA A 182 4.49 -14.34 -11.91
C ALA A 182 5.98 -14.16 -12.15
N LEU A 183 6.40 -14.28 -13.41
CA LEU A 183 7.72 -13.86 -13.83
C LEU A 183 7.90 -12.35 -13.58
N PRO A 184 9.08 -11.86 -13.15
CA PRO A 184 9.27 -10.46 -12.77
C PRO A 184 8.85 -9.45 -13.86
N LYS A 185 9.09 -9.81 -15.12
CA LYS A 185 8.74 -8.99 -16.31
C LYS A 185 7.24 -8.96 -16.64
N ASN A 186 6.49 -9.95 -16.17
CA ASN A 186 5.07 -10.14 -16.49
C ASN A 186 4.16 -9.84 -15.29
N ALA A 187 4.71 -9.73 -14.08
CA ALA A 187 3.94 -9.54 -12.87
C ALA A 187 3.17 -8.20 -12.91
N SER A 188 1.87 -8.27 -12.62
CA SER A 188 1.03 -7.10 -12.42
C SER A 188 1.61 -6.24 -11.30
N ARG A 189 1.74 -4.94 -11.58
CA ARG A 189 2.29 -3.96 -10.63
C ARG A 189 1.23 -3.36 -9.72
N PHE A 190 -0.03 -3.70 -9.96
CA PHE A 190 -1.17 -3.29 -9.16
C PHE A 190 -1.72 -4.51 -8.39
N PRO A 191 -2.01 -4.39 -7.09
CA PRO A 191 -2.61 -5.48 -6.34
C PRO A 191 -4.09 -5.66 -6.70
N ILE A 192 -4.44 -6.77 -7.34
CA ILE A 192 -5.83 -7.15 -7.59
C ILE A 192 -6.50 -7.50 -6.25
N CYS A 193 -7.27 -6.58 -5.68
CA CYS A 193 -7.95 -6.72 -4.39
C CYS A 193 -9.35 -7.32 -4.53
N HIS A 194 -10.15 -6.81 -5.48
CA HIS A 194 -11.46 -7.36 -5.82
C HIS A 194 -11.31 -8.33 -6.99
N ASN A 195 -11.19 -9.62 -6.66
CA ASN A 195 -10.65 -10.61 -7.56
C ASN A 195 -11.71 -11.32 -8.41
N MET A 196 -12.95 -11.47 -7.94
CA MET A 196 -14.03 -12.05 -8.75
C MET A 196 -15.39 -11.58 -8.27
N TYR A 197 -16.35 -11.51 -9.20
CA TYR A 197 -17.76 -11.34 -8.86
C TYR A 197 -18.63 -12.29 -9.68
N GLN A 198 -19.73 -12.70 -9.08
CA GLN A 198 -20.75 -13.53 -9.69
C GLN A 198 -22.03 -12.72 -9.88
N LEU A 199 -22.73 -12.96 -10.98
CA LEU A 199 -24.03 -12.38 -11.29
C LEU A 199 -25.10 -13.47 -11.22
N ASN A 200 -26.34 -13.09 -10.96
CA ASN A 200 -27.49 -13.97 -11.13
C ASN A 200 -28.75 -13.14 -11.34
N VAL A 201 -29.70 -13.66 -12.12
CA VAL A 201 -31.04 -13.07 -12.26
C VAL A 201 -32.01 -13.87 -11.39
N LYS A 202 -32.75 -13.18 -10.51
CA LYS A 202 -33.87 -13.74 -9.74
C LYS A 202 -35.06 -12.82 -9.80
N ASP A 203 -36.21 -13.35 -10.17
CA ASP A 203 -37.47 -12.59 -10.30
C ASP A 203 -37.32 -11.31 -11.15
N GLY A 204 -36.60 -11.42 -12.27
CA GLY A 204 -36.32 -10.30 -13.18
C GLY A 204 -35.40 -9.22 -12.57
N ARG A 205 -34.59 -9.58 -11.56
CA ARG A 205 -33.64 -8.69 -10.89
C ARG A 205 -32.22 -9.20 -10.99
N VAL A 206 -31.27 -8.32 -11.32
CA VAL A 206 -29.83 -8.64 -11.34
C VAL A 206 -29.26 -8.46 -9.94
N HIS A 207 -28.64 -9.52 -9.44
CA HIS A 207 -27.85 -9.53 -8.21
C HIS A 207 -26.36 -9.66 -8.56
N LEU A 208 -25.50 -8.99 -7.80
CA LEU A 208 -24.05 -9.10 -7.94
C LEU A 208 -23.43 -9.48 -6.60
N HIS A 209 -22.62 -10.53 -6.58
CA HIS A 209 -21.87 -10.98 -5.42
C HIS A 209 -20.37 -10.84 -5.67
N LEU A 210 -19.74 -9.87 -5.02
CA LEU A 210 -18.30 -9.63 -5.06
C LEU A 210 -17.59 -10.43 -3.96
N TYR A 211 -16.52 -11.12 -4.31
CA TYR A 211 -15.49 -11.56 -3.37
C TYR A 211 -14.25 -10.65 -3.48
N GLN A 212 -13.90 -10.00 -2.38
CA GLN A 212 -12.73 -9.12 -2.24
C GLN A 212 -11.76 -9.72 -1.24
N ARG A 213 -10.68 -10.32 -1.73
CA ARG A 213 -9.67 -11.01 -0.88
C ARG A 213 -8.95 -10.12 0.13
N SER A 214 -8.91 -8.81 -0.08
CA SER A 214 -8.15 -7.83 0.70
C SER A 214 -8.87 -6.48 0.65
N ALA A 215 -9.24 -5.96 1.82
CA ALA A 215 -10.12 -4.81 1.92
C ALA A 215 -9.67 -3.83 3.02
N ASP A 216 -9.11 -2.69 2.58
CA ASP A 216 -8.98 -1.51 3.44
C ASP A 216 -10.38 -0.95 3.71
N ILE A 217 -10.87 -1.18 4.93
CA ILE A 217 -12.22 -0.80 5.35
C ILE A 217 -12.43 0.72 5.36
N PHE A 218 -11.38 1.51 5.57
CA PHE A 218 -11.54 2.94 5.80
C PHE A 218 -11.51 3.73 4.48
N LEU A 219 -10.50 3.52 3.62
CA LEU A 219 -10.38 4.25 2.35
C LEU A 219 -10.98 3.48 1.17
N GLY A 220 -10.67 2.18 1.05
CA GLY A 220 -11.00 1.38 -0.12
C GLY A 220 -12.47 0.95 -0.20
N VAL A 221 -12.96 0.30 0.86
CA VAL A 221 -14.30 -0.33 0.87
C VAL A 221 -15.44 0.64 0.52
N PRO A 222 -15.50 1.89 1.02
CA PRO A 222 -16.56 2.83 0.62
C PRO A 222 -16.62 3.07 -0.89
N PHE A 223 -15.46 3.11 -1.54
CA PHE A 223 -15.33 3.26 -2.99
C PHE A 223 -15.73 1.97 -3.71
N ASN A 224 -15.32 0.81 -3.19
CA ASN A 224 -15.66 -0.50 -3.76
C ASN A 224 -17.17 -0.78 -3.70
N ILE A 225 -17.84 -0.45 -2.58
CA ILE A 225 -19.30 -0.60 -2.45
C ILE A 225 -20.01 0.19 -3.55
N ALA A 226 -19.66 1.48 -3.71
CA ALA A 226 -20.27 2.33 -4.72
C ALA A 226 -19.99 1.85 -6.15
N SER A 227 -18.77 1.40 -6.44
CA SER A 227 -18.37 0.93 -7.77
C SER A 227 -19.16 -0.31 -8.20
N TYR A 228 -19.25 -1.33 -7.33
CA TYR A 228 -19.95 -2.56 -7.67
C TYR A 228 -21.48 -2.46 -7.58
N ALA A 229 -22.00 -1.58 -6.71
CA ALA A 229 -23.42 -1.21 -6.76
C ALA A 229 -23.78 -0.55 -8.08
N LEU A 230 -22.96 0.40 -8.57
CA LEU A 230 -23.19 1.05 -9.87
C LEU A 230 -23.06 0.04 -11.02
N LEU A 231 -22.09 -0.86 -10.97
CA LEU A 231 -21.94 -1.94 -11.94
C LEU A 231 -23.19 -2.82 -12.01
N THR A 232 -23.80 -3.12 -10.86
CA THR A 232 -25.06 -3.89 -10.79
C THR A 232 -26.21 -3.14 -11.46
N LEU A 233 -26.32 -1.82 -11.25
CA LEU A 233 -27.33 -0.98 -11.93
C LEU A 233 -27.13 -0.99 -13.46
N ILE A 234 -25.89 -0.90 -13.93
CA ILE A 234 -25.56 -0.94 -15.36
C ILE A 234 -25.96 -2.30 -15.94
N PHE A 235 -25.60 -3.41 -15.29
CA PHE A 235 -25.98 -4.75 -15.76
C PHE A 235 -27.49 -4.95 -15.80
N ALA A 236 -28.20 -4.51 -14.76
CA ALA A 236 -29.66 -4.53 -14.75
C ALA A 236 -30.23 -3.79 -15.98
N GLN A 237 -29.78 -2.56 -16.23
CA GLN A 237 -30.28 -1.76 -17.34
C GLN A 237 -30.00 -2.39 -18.73
N VAL A 238 -28.76 -2.82 -19.00
CA VAL A 238 -28.38 -3.32 -20.34
C VAL A 238 -28.92 -4.72 -20.62
N THR A 239 -29.43 -5.42 -19.60
CA THR A 239 -30.14 -6.70 -19.73
C THR A 239 -31.66 -6.55 -19.69
N GLY A 240 -32.19 -5.35 -19.48
CA GLY A 240 -33.64 -5.12 -19.35
C GLY A 240 -34.24 -5.58 -18.02
N ASN A 241 -33.41 -5.90 -17.04
CA ASN A 241 -33.80 -6.34 -15.70
C ASN A 241 -33.86 -5.16 -14.70
N LYS A 242 -34.44 -5.42 -13.54
CA LYS A 242 -34.43 -4.49 -12.41
C LYS A 242 -33.17 -4.71 -11.54
N PRO A 243 -32.72 -3.71 -10.75
CA PRO A 243 -31.71 -3.93 -9.73
C PRO A 243 -32.22 -4.84 -8.61
N GLY A 244 -31.40 -5.82 -8.21
CA GLY A 244 -31.57 -6.66 -7.04
C GLY A 244 -30.64 -6.25 -5.90
N GLU A 245 -29.88 -7.21 -5.37
CA GLU A 245 -28.93 -6.97 -4.28
C GLU A 245 -27.48 -6.88 -4.78
N PHE A 246 -26.70 -6.00 -4.15
CA PHE A 246 -25.25 -6.09 -4.15
C PHE A 246 -24.78 -6.77 -2.85
N ILE A 247 -24.07 -7.89 -2.99
CA ILE A 247 -23.47 -8.65 -1.90
C ILE A 247 -21.96 -8.49 -1.95
N HIS A 248 -21.34 -8.09 -0.84
CA HIS A 248 -19.91 -7.82 -0.74
C HIS A 248 -19.28 -8.72 0.31
N THR A 249 -18.50 -9.73 -0.12
CA THR A 249 -17.80 -10.66 0.77
C THR A 249 -16.31 -10.35 0.84
N PHE A 250 -15.74 -10.46 2.03
CA PHE A 250 -14.34 -10.18 2.29
C PHE A 250 -13.54 -11.46 2.58
N GLY A 251 -12.30 -11.50 2.09
CA GLY A 251 -11.24 -12.33 2.65
C GLY A 251 -10.65 -11.63 3.87
N ASP A 252 -9.45 -11.08 3.76
CA ASP A 252 -8.88 -10.22 4.80
C ASP A 252 -9.48 -8.80 4.71
N VAL A 253 -10.18 -8.37 5.76
CA VAL A 253 -10.68 -7.01 5.92
C VAL A 253 -9.93 -6.36 7.06
N HIS A 254 -9.39 -5.16 6.83
CA HIS A 254 -8.48 -4.51 7.76
C HIS A 254 -8.64 -3.01 7.80
N ILE A 255 -8.22 -2.44 8.92
CA ILE A 255 -7.96 -1.02 9.08
C ILE A 255 -6.48 -0.79 9.34
N TYR A 256 -5.90 0.23 8.71
CA TYR A 256 -4.52 0.64 8.99
C TYR A 256 -4.43 1.40 10.32
N GLU A 257 -3.31 1.26 11.03
CA GLU A 257 -3.09 1.93 12.31
C GLU A 257 -3.28 3.46 12.23
N ASN A 258 -2.84 4.08 11.13
CA ASN A 258 -2.96 5.51 10.90
C ASN A 258 -4.38 5.97 10.53
N HIS A 259 -5.33 5.05 10.38
CA HIS A 259 -6.74 5.37 10.10
C HIS A 259 -7.65 5.20 11.32
N ILE A 260 -7.16 4.67 12.43
CA ILE A 260 -7.97 4.36 13.62
C ILE A 260 -8.70 5.59 14.16
N GLU A 261 -8.01 6.73 14.32
CA GLU A 261 -8.63 7.95 14.84
C GLU A 261 -9.69 8.53 13.89
N ALA A 262 -9.43 8.44 12.59
CA ALA A 262 -10.37 8.86 11.56
C ALA A 262 -11.61 7.96 11.52
N ALA A 263 -11.45 6.66 11.76
CA ALA A 263 -12.55 5.71 11.89
C ALA A 263 -13.38 5.97 13.15
N LYS A 264 -12.76 6.21 14.29
CA LYS A 264 -13.45 6.60 15.54
C LYS A 264 -14.31 7.85 15.34
N GLU A 265 -13.83 8.83 14.58
CA GLU A 265 -14.62 10.02 14.23
C GLU A 265 -15.82 9.68 13.35
N GLN A 266 -15.65 8.81 12.35
CA GLN A 266 -16.76 8.33 11.52
C GLN A 266 -17.83 7.61 12.35
N LEU A 267 -17.42 6.79 13.33
CA LEU A 267 -18.29 5.98 14.18
C LEU A 267 -19.20 6.79 15.12
N LYS A 268 -18.92 8.09 15.32
CA LYS A 268 -19.79 9.02 16.07
C LYS A 268 -20.98 9.51 15.26
N ARG A 269 -20.94 9.37 13.93
CA ARG A 269 -21.93 9.95 13.02
C ARG A 269 -23.06 8.97 12.77
N LYS A 270 -24.30 9.47 12.80
CA LYS A 270 -25.48 8.70 12.40
C LYS A 270 -25.59 8.69 10.87
N PRO A 271 -25.83 7.53 10.22
CA PRO A 271 -26.18 7.47 8.81
C PRO A 271 -27.38 8.35 8.48
N LYS A 272 -27.32 9.00 7.32
CA LYS A 272 -28.44 9.70 6.68
C LYS A 272 -29.00 8.81 5.57
N LYS A 273 -30.13 9.22 4.99
CA LYS A 273 -30.76 8.50 3.88
C LYS A 273 -29.77 8.32 2.72
N PHE A 274 -29.69 7.10 2.20
CA PHE A 274 -28.90 6.84 1.00
C PHE A 274 -29.43 7.62 -0.22
N PRO A 275 -28.52 8.03 -1.14
CA PRO A 275 -28.90 8.70 -2.38
C PRO A 275 -29.57 7.74 -3.36
N ARG A 276 -29.94 8.28 -4.53
CA ARG A 276 -30.34 7.51 -5.71
C ARG A 276 -29.36 7.75 -6.85
N VAL A 277 -29.27 6.77 -7.73
CA VAL A 277 -28.50 6.88 -8.97
C VAL A 277 -29.43 6.57 -10.14
N ALA A 278 -29.46 7.47 -11.13
CA ALA A 278 -30.15 7.28 -12.38
C ALA A 278 -29.11 7.10 -13.51
N ILE A 279 -29.40 6.17 -14.43
CA ILE A 279 -28.60 5.96 -15.64
C ILE A 279 -29.48 6.38 -16.83
N ASP A 280 -28.92 7.14 -17.77
CA ASP A 280 -29.62 7.57 -18.97
C ASP A 280 -30.15 6.34 -19.73
N SER A 281 -31.44 6.36 -20.05
CA SER A 281 -32.14 5.33 -20.83
C SER A 281 -31.50 5.00 -22.18
N LYS A 282 -30.66 5.89 -22.72
CA LYS A 282 -29.88 5.68 -23.96
C LYS A 282 -28.79 4.62 -23.82
N VAL A 283 -28.34 4.31 -22.61
CA VAL A 283 -27.37 3.22 -22.39
C VAL A 283 -28.10 1.89 -22.56
N LYS A 284 -27.98 1.29 -23.75
CA LYS A 284 -28.61 0.00 -24.09
C LYS A 284 -27.61 -1.16 -24.03
N ASN A 285 -26.34 -0.87 -24.25
CA ASN A 285 -25.23 -1.80 -24.15
C ASN A 285 -24.19 -1.26 -23.18
N VAL A 286 -23.36 -2.16 -22.63
CA VAL A 286 -22.27 -1.76 -21.71
C VAL A 286 -21.27 -0.81 -22.38
N ASP A 287 -21.10 -0.92 -23.70
CA ASP A 287 -20.20 -0.06 -24.48
C ASP A 287 -20.78 1.34 -24.73
N ASP A 288 -22.07 1.57 -24.48
CA ASP A 288 -22.72 2.89 -24.54
C ASP A 288 -22.49 3.68 -23.24
N PHE A 289 -22.10 3.01 -22.16
CA PHE A 289 -21.91 3.64 -20.86
C PHE A 289 -20.83 4.73 -20.92
N ARG A 290 -21.13 5.91 -20.41
CA ARG A 290 -20.20 7.03 -20.26
C ARG A 290 -20.43 7.71 -18.91
N PRO A 291 -19.43 8.36 -18.30
CA PRO A 291 -19.62 9.01 -17.01
C PRO A 291 -20.77 10.03 -16.97
N GLU A 292 -21.00 10.76 -18.05
CA GLU A 292 -22.08 11.75 -18.21
C GLU A 292 -23.49 11.13 -18.26
N HIS A 293 -23.60 9.81 -18.46
CA HIS A 293 -24.88 9.11 -18.46
C HIS A 293 -25.37 8.73 -17.06
N VAL A 294 -24.65 9.11 -15.99
CA VAL A 294 -25.00 8.75 -14.62
C VAL A 294 -25.19 9.99 -13.76
N THR A 295 -26.37 10.09 -13.14
CA THR A 295 -26.72 11.18 -12.22
C THR A 295 -26.83 10.64 -10.79
N LEU A 296 -26.19 11.34 -9.85
CA LEU A 296 -26.32 11.09 -8.41
C LEU A 296 -27.28 12.10 -7.80
N GLU A 297 -28.35 11.62 -7.18
CA GLU A 297 -29.42 12.44 -6.64
C GLU A 297 -29.52 12.32 -5.12
N ASN A 298 -29.81 13.43 -4.45
CA ASN A 298 -30.08 13.47 -3.00
C ASN A 298 -28.93 12.92 -2.13
N TYR A 299 -27.68 13.14 -2.54
CA TYR A 299 -26.51 12.74 -1.76
C TYR A 299 -26.10 13.82 -0.76
N GLU A 300 -26.52 13.63 0.50
CA GLU A 300 -26.33 14.60 1.58
C GLU A 300 -25.40 14.09 2.70
N PRO A 301 -24.15 13.69 2.41
CA PRO A 301 -23.28 13.07 3.41
C PRO A 301 -22.85 14.08 4.49
N HIS A 302 -22.39 13.54 5.61
CA HIS A 302 -21.54 14.27 6.55
C HIS A 302 -20.24 14.75 5.86
N PRO A 303 -19.53 15.74 6.44
CA PRO A 303 -18.27 16.24 5.89
C PRO A 303 -17.23 15.15 5.61
N PRO A 304 -16.30 15.34 4.66
CA PRO A 304 -15.23 14.38 4.42
C PRO A 304 -14.37 14.17 5.67
N ILE A 305 -13.86 12.96 5.84
CA ILE A 305 -12.82 12.63 6.82
C ILE A 305 -11.59 12.20 6.03
N ARG A 306 -10.45 12.85 6.27
CA ARG A 306 -9.20 12.55 5.57
C ARG A 306 -8.54 11.33 6.18
N GLY A 307 -7.97 10.48 5.34
CA GLY A 307 -7.04 9.41 5.73
C GLY A 307 -5.88 9.41 4.74
N GLU A 308 -4.67 9.15 5.22
CA GLU A 308 -3.48 9.10 4.38
C GLU A 308 -3.42 7.78 3.61
N LEU A 309 -3.02 7.82 2.34
CA LEU A 309 -2.82 6.58 1.58
C LEU A 309 -1.64 5.79 2.18
N THR A 310 -1.93 4.59 2.66
CA THR A 310 -0.92 3.68 3.20
C THR A 310 -0.52 2.68 2.13
N VAL A 311 0.78 2.63 1.82
CA VAL A 311 1.34 1.62 0.91
C VAL A 311 1.78 0.43 1.76
N SER A 312 1.09 -0.70 1.64
CA SER A 312 1.47 -1.98 2.26
C SER A 312 1.38 -3.11 1.22
N GLY A 313 2.16 -4.18 1.39
CA GLY A 313 2.28 -5.26 0.41
C GLY A 313 3.03 -4.88 -0.89
N GLY A 314 3.26 -5.86 -1.78
CA GLY A 314 3.92 -5.65 -3.08
C GLY A 314 4.88 -6.77 -3.51
N TYR A 315 5.35 -6.72 -4.76
CA TYR A 315 6.33 -7.67 -5.31
C TYR A 315 7.71 -7.47 -4.65
N PHE A 316 8.21 -8.53 -4.02
CA PHE A 316 9.56 -8.58 -3.47
C PHE A 316 10.57 -8.94 -4.56
N SER A 317 11.54 -8.06 -4.80
CA SER A 317 12.76 -8.43 -5.51
C SER A 317 13.78 -8.96 -4.50
N LYS A 318 14.33 -10.15 -4.73
CA LYS A 318 15.50 -10.70 -4.00
C LYS A 318 16.75 -9.80 -4.07
N THR A 319 16.70 -8.66 -4.77
CA THR A 319 17.81 -7.71 -4.94
C THR A 319 17.75 -6.51 -4.00
N SER A 320 16.78 -6.40 -3.09
CA SER A 320 16.78 -5.30 -2.11
C SER A 320 17.97 -5.43 -1.16
N PRO A 321 18.69 -4.33 -0.87
CA PRO A 321 19.83 -4.37 0.04
C PRO A 321 19.38 -4.79 1.44
N ARG A 322 20.22 -5.58 2.11
CA ARG A 322 20.00 -5.97 3.50
C ARG A 322 20.02 -4.73 4.38
N ILE A 323 19.08 -4.62 5.32
CA ILE A 323 19.09 -3.54 6.31
C ILE A 323 19.65 -4.08 7.63
N SER A 324 20.65 -3.37 8.16
CA SER A 324 21.44 -3.78 9.31
C SER A 324 21.63 -2.65 10.32
N MET A 325 21.90 -3.02 11.57
CA MET A 325 22.37 -2.10 12.60
C MET A 325 23.82 -2.40 12.94
N ILE A 326 24.56 -1.37 13.30
CA ILE A 326 25.87 -1.53 13.95
C ILE A 326 25.93 -0.65 15.20
N ALA A 327 26.30 -1.22 16.34
CA ALA A 327 26.37 -0.53 17.61
C ALA A 327 27.42 -1.14 18.54
N ALA A 328 27.99 -0.32 19.43
CA ALA A 328 28.72 -0.77 20.60
C ALA A 328 27.87 -0.49 21.84
N ILE A 329 27.68 -1.51 22.69
CA ILE A 329 26.84 -1.41 23.89
C ILE A 329 27.61 -1.86 25.13
N ASP A 330 27.33 -1.25 26.27
CA ASP A 330 27.79 -1.73 27.56
C ASP A 330 26.87 -2.80 28.17
N LYS A 331 27.20 -3.30 29.38
CA LYS A 331 26.42 -4.36 30.05
C LYS A 331 24.98 -3.93 30.37
N GLU A 332 24.70 -2.62 30.40
CA GLU A 332 23.40 -2.01 30.68
C GLU A 332 22.70 -1.52 29.39
N MET A 333 23.20 -1.96 28.22
CA MET A 333 22.74 -1.52 26.89
C MET A 333 23.01 -0.03 26.61
N GLY A 334 23.86 0.63 27.39
CA GLY A 334 24.30 2.00 27.16
C GLY A 334 25.07 2.13 25.85
N ILE A 335 24.85 3.22 25.11
CA ILE A 335 25.54 3.54 23.84
C ILE A 335 26.17 4.94 23.82
N GLY A 336 25.83 5.79 24.78
CA GLY A 336 26.28 7.17 24.81
C GLY A 336 26.12 7.80 26.18
N LYS A 337 26.97 8.79 26.46
CA LYS A 337 26.92 9.67 27.62
C LYS A 337 27.24 11.09 27.19
N ALA A 338 26.36 12.04 27.50
CA ALA A 338 26.49 13.45 27.11
C ALA A 338 26.85 13.65 25.62
N GLY A 339 26.21 12.85 24.76
CA GLY A 339 26.42 12.90 23.31
C GLY A 339 27.73 12.29 22.81
N LYS A 340 28.51 11.58 23.65
CA LYS A 340 29.78 10.94 23.27
C LYS A 340 29.76 9.44 23.61
N ILE A 341 30.65 8.67 22.99
CA ILE A 341 30.86 7.26 23.34
C ILE A 341 31.66 7.24 24.67
N PRO A 342 31.20 6.54 25.72
CA PRO A 342 31.85 6.57 27.05
C PRO A 342 33.19 5.84 27.13
N TRP A 343 33.55 5.07 26.10
CA TRP A 343 34.77 4.28 26.02
C TRP A 343 35.55 4.59 24.74
N HIS A 344 36.81 4.19 24.72
CA HIS A 344 37.67 4.30 23.55
C HIS A 344 38.28 2.93 23.22
N ILE A 345 37.78 2.29 22.17
CA ILE A 345 38.24 0.98 21.71
C ILE A 345 38.63 1.12 20.22
N PRO A 346 39.93 1.26 19.89
CA PRO A 346 40.39 1.41 18.51
C PRO A 346 39.92 0.28 17.58
N GLU A 347 39.85 -0.94 18.09
CA GLU A 347 39.38 -2.12 17.35
C GLU A 347 37.90 -2.02 16.97
N ASP A 348 37.06 -1.43 17.84
CA ASP A 348 35.64 -1.20 17.55
C ASP A 348 35.47 -0.15 16.45
N MET A 349 36.26 0.92 16.49
CA MET A 349 36.28 1.93 15.42
C MET A 349 36.75 1.34 14.08
N LYS A 350 37.73 0.43 14.12
CA LYS A 350 38.18 -0.31 12.94
C LYS A 350 37.07 -1.22 12.41
N TRP A 351 36.43 -2.01 13.29
CA TRP A 351 35.29 -2.87 12.94
C TRP A 351 34.14 -2.07 12.32
N PHE A 352 33.75 -0.96 12.95
CA PHE A 352 32.73 -0.04 12.45
C PHE A 352 33.06 0.47 11.04
N LYS A 353 34.30 0.91 10.83
CA LYS A 353 34.74 1.39 9.52
C LYS A 353 34.71 0.27 8.49
N GLU A 354 35.26 -0.90 8.80
CA GLU A 354 35.30 -2.05 7.89
C GLU A 354 33.91 -2.51 7.44
N LYS A 355 32.92 -2.53 8.35
CA LYS A 355 31.56 -2.95 8.00
C LYS A 355 30.77 -1.90 7.22
N THR A 356 31.01 -0.62 7.48
CA THR A 356 30.20 0.45 6.88
C THR A 356 30.81 1.08 5.64
N LEU A 357 32.10 0.89 5.37
CA LEU A 357 32.78 1.53 4.24
C LEU A 357 32.13 1.13 2.89
N GLY A 358 31.86 2.11 2.03
CA GLY A 358 31.22 1.88 0.74
C GLY A 358 29.69 1.78 0.79
N HIS A 359 29.08 1.71 1.97
CA HIS A 359 27.63 1.55 2.13
C HIS A 359 26.92 2.87 2.45
N VAL A 360 25.58 2.83 2.43
CA VAL A 360 24.72 3.87 3.01
C VAL A 360 24.65 3.72 4.52
N VAL A 361 24.88 4.82 5.23
CA VAL A 361 24.72 4.94 6.68
C VAL A 361 23.61 5.92 7.02
N ILE A 362 22.72 5.51 7.93
CA ILE A 362 21.59 6.30 8.43
C ILE A 362 21.82 6.58 9.91
N MET A 363 21.71 7.86 10.30
CA MET A 363 21.95 8.31 11.67
C MET A 363 20.97 9.41 12.09
N GLY A 364 20.76 9.57 13.39
CA GLY A 364 19.99 10.69 13.92
C GLY A 364 20.78 11.99 13.93
N LYS A 365 20.08 13.13 13.99
CA LYS A 365 20.68 14.47 14.12
C LYS A 365 21.77 14.55 15.19
N ASN A 366 21.48 14.11 16.42
CA ASN A 366 22.43 14.20 17.55
C ASN A 366 23.70 13.38 17.29
N THR A 367 23.57 12.21 16.67
CA THR A 367 24.72 11.39 16.26
C THR A 367 25.55 12.13 15.20
N PHE A 368 24.91 12.71 14.19
CA PHE A 368 25.61 13.47 13.16
C PHE A 368 26.34 14.70 13.74
N THR A 369 25.69 15.44 14.64
CA THR A 369 26.30 16.58 15.34
C THR A 369 27.51 16.15 16.18
N SER A 370 27.42 15.02 16.89
CA SER A 370 28.52 14.47 17.67
C SER A 370 29.71 14.04 16.81
N LEU A 371 29.46 13.44 15.63
CA LEU A 371 30.50 13.07 14.66
C LEU A 371 31.20 14.29 14.05
N GLY A 372 30.52 15.45 13.99
CA GLY A 372 31.05 16.73 13.50
C GLY A 372 31.30 16.82 11.99
N LYS A 373 31.46 15.69 11.30
CA LYS A 373 31.70 15.60 9.85
C LYS A 373 31.07 14.34 9.26
N PRO A 374 30.72 14.35 7.96
CA PRO A 374 30.27 13.15 7.28
C PRO A 374 31.34 12.06 7.33
N LEU A 375 30.87 10.82 7.44
CA LEU A 375 31.72 9.65 7.43
C LEU A 375 32.29 9.45 6.01
N PRO A 376 33.62 9.55 5.80
CA PRO A 376 34.20 9.50 4.46
C PRO A 376 34.04 8.12 3.81
N GLY A 377 33.88 8.08 2.49
CA GLY A 377 33.68 6.84 1.72
C GLY A 377 32.32 6.17 1.95
N ARG A 378 31.33 6.89 2.49
CA ARG A 378 29.97 6.41 2.79
C ARG A 378 28.94 7.40 2.31
N THR A 379 27.77 6.91 1.92
CA THR A 379 26.61 7.78 1.68
C THR A 379 25.95 8.09 3.02
N ASN A 380 25.93 9.35 3.43
CA ASN A 380 25.45 9.76 4.74
C ASN A 380 24.00 10.27 4.64
N ILE A 381 23.07 9.62 5.35
CA ILE A 381 21.68 10.05 5.50
C ILE A 381 21.43 10.40 6.98
N VAL A 382 20.90 11.59 7.23
CA VAL A 382 20.59 12.09 8.56
C VAL A 382 19.08 12.25 8.70
N VAL A 383 18.51 11.59 9.70
CA VAL A 383 17.09 11.74 10.06
C VAL A 383 16.98 12.86 11.09
N SER A 384 16.20 13.89 10.77
CA SER A 384 16.00 15.08 11.60
C SER A 384 14.57 15.61 11.43
N ASP A 385 13.84 15.75 12.53
CA ASP A 385 12.53 16.40 12.62
C ASP A 385 12.59 17.93 12.48
N THR A 386 13.77 18.49 12.71
CA THR A 386 14.06 19.92 12.64
C THR A 386 14.98 20.24 11.47
N LYS A 387 14.95 21.47 10.98
CA LYS A 387 15.84 21.92 9.90
C LYS A 387 17.30 21.75 10.33
N LEU A 388 18.08 21.02 9.54
CA LEU A 388 19.50 20.79 9.74
C LEU A 388 20.26 21.22 8.48
N VAL A 389 21.21 22.13 8.63
CA VAL A 389 22.14 22.49 7.55
C VAL A 389 23.25 21.45 7.55
N ALA A 390 23.39 20.73 6.44
CA ALA A 390 24.41 19.69 6.30
C ALA A 390 25.37 20.01 5.14
N PRO A 391 26.65 19.59 5.22
CA PRO A 391 27.62 19.76 4.13
C PRO A 391 27.17 19.07 2.84
N LYS A 392 27.74 19.52 1.71
CA LYS A 392 27.50 18.92 0.39
C LYS A 392 27.80 17.41 0.42
N GLY A 393 26.85 16.60 -0.06
CA GLY A 393 26.96 15.13 -0.08
C GLY A 393 26.31 14.41 1.10
N VAL A 394 25.75 15.14 2.08
CA VAL A 394 24.90 14.59 3.15
C VAL A 394 23.43 14.80 2.81
N PHE A 395 22.63 13.74 2.95
CA PHE A 395 21.19 13.81 2.73
C PHE A 395 20.47 13.98 4.07
N VAL A 396 19.67 15.05 4.21
CA VAL A 396 18.84 15.25 5.40
C VAL A 396 17.39 14.93 5.03
N VAL A 397 16.75 14.08 5.82
CA VAL A 397 15.36 13.67 5.64
C VAL A 397 14.60 13.78 6.96
N ASN A 398 13.27 13.92 6.87
CA ASN A 398 12.40 14.17 8.04
C ASN A 398 11.75 12.93 8.63
N SER A 399 11.95 11.75 8.05
CA SER A 399 11.35 10.51 8.54
C SER A 399 12.20 9.29 8.23
N LEU A 400 11.98 8.23 9.03
CA LEU A 400 12.63 6.93 8.84
C LEU A 400 12.26 6.29 7.50
N GLY A 401 10.99 6.36 7.09
CA GLY A 401 10.53 5.80 5.82
C GLY A 401 11.21 6.45 4.61
N THR A 402 11.35 7.78 4.61
CA THR A 402 12.08 8.51 3.56
C THR A 402 13.56 8.16 3.58
N ALA A 403 14.17 8.01 4.75
CA ALA A 403 15.57 7.57 4.89
C ALA A 403 15.81 6.19 4.27
N ILE A 404 14.98 5.20 4.59
CA ILE A 404 15.09 3.84 4.05
C ILE A 404 14.90 3.86 2.53
N SER A 405 13.84 4.51 2.05
CA SER A 405 13.57 4.61 0.61
C SER A 405 14.69 5.31 -0.17
N LEU A 406 15.36 6.30 0.43
CA LEU A 406 16.52 6.95 -0.17
C LEU A 406 17.76 6.05 -0.12
N ALA A 407 17.95 5.34 1.00
CA ALA A 407 19.06 4.42 1.19
C ALA A 407 19.01 3.27 0.18
N GLU A 408 17.86 2.64 -0.03
CA GLU A 408 17.68 1.58 -1.02
C GLU A 408 18.03 2.01 -2.44
N LYS A 409 17.76 3.27 -2.80
CA LYS A 409 18.11 3.83 -4.11
C LYS A 409 19.61 4.14 -4.25
N LYS A 410 20.26 4.48 -3.15
CA LYS A 410 21.65 4.93 -3.11
C LYS A 410 22.62 3.76 -2.88
N GLU A 411 22.16 2.68 -2.29
CA GLU A 411 22.97 1.51 -1.94
C GLU A 411 23.36 0.72 -3.19
N LYS A 412 24.65 0.38 -3.28
CA LYS A 412 25.24 -0.31 -4.45
C LYS A 412 25.94 -1.62 -4.07
N ASN A 413 26.27 -1.80 -2.80
CA ASN A 413 27.07 -2.90 -2.26
C ASN A 413 26.21 -3.87 -1.43
N GLY A 414 24.89 -3.69 -1.40
CA GLY A 414 23.93 -4.68 -0.93
C GLY A 414 23.60 -4.64 0.56
N GLU A 415 24.05 -3.63 1.32
CA GLU A 415 23.73 -3.49 2.75
C GLU A 415 23.61 -2.02 3.19
N ILE A 416 22.61 -1.72 4.03
CA ILE A 416 22.34 -0.39 4.61
C ILE A 416 22.54 -0.47 6.12
N PHE A 417 23.17 0.54 6.72
CA PHE A 417 23.48 0.54 8.15
C PHE A 417 22.80 1.68 8.91
N PHE A 418 22.06 1.34 9.97
CA PHE A 418 21.75 2.27 11.04
C PHE A 418 22.91 2.33 12.03
N ILE A 419 23.40 3.54 12.32
CA ILE A 419 24.68 3.73 13.02
C ILE A 419 24.63 4.59 14.28
N GLY A 420 23.46 5.10 14.68
CA GLY A 420 23.39 5.86 15.93
C GLY A 420 22.11 6.63 16.18
N GLY A 421 21.86 6.84 17.47
CA GLY A 421 20.69 7.52 18.03
C GLY A 421 19.73 6.49 18.64
N GLY A 422 19.54 6.52 19.97
CA GLY A 422 18.71 5.51 20.67
C GLY A 422 17.29 5.42 20.10
N GLN A 423 16.64 6.56 19.87
CA GLN A 423 15.32 6.62 19.23
C GLN A 423 15.33 6.11 17.79
N LEU A 424 16.40 6.39 17.03
CA LEU A 424 16.52 5.92 15.65
C LEU A 424 16.70 4.40 15.62
N TYR A 425 17.56 3.84 16.47
CA TYR A 425 17.69 2.40 16.62
C TYR A 425 16.37 1.77 17.02
N ALA A 426 15.67 2.29 18.03
CA ALA A 426 14.37 1.76 18.45
C ALA A 426 13.37 1.73 17.29
N SER A 427 13.32 2.80 16.50
CA SER A 427 12.42 2.90 15.34
C SER A 427 12.84 1.99 14.18
N ALA A 428 14.15 1.80 13.98
CA ALA A 428 14.74 1.02 12.91
C ALA A 428 14.72 -0.50 13.18
N LEU A 429 14.54 -0.92 14.44
CA LEU A 429 14.63 -2.31 14.88
C LEU A 429 13.78 -3.25 14.02
N ARG A 430 12.56 -2.82 13.68
CA ARG A 430 11.62 -3.60 12.87
C ARG A 430 12.10 -3.88 11.44
N TYR A 431 12.87 -2.96 10.85
CA TYR A 431 13.36 -3.06 9.47
C TYR A 431 14.66 -3.84 9.35
N THR A 432 15.40 -3.95 10.46
CA THR A 432 16.73 -4.55 10.46
C THR A 432 16.68 -6.06 10.59
N SER A 433 17.48 -6.74 9.77
CA SER A 433 17.57 -8.20 9.69
C SER A 433 18.88 -8.74 10.27
N ARG A 434 19.90 -7.89 10.38
CA ARG A 434 21.21 -8.20 10.96
C ARG A 434 21.68 -7.10 11.90
N LEU A 435 22.36 -7.50 12.97
CA LEU A 435 22.94 -6.64 13.99
C LEU A 435 24.43 -6.97 14.14
N TYR A 436 25.28 -5.99 13.88
CA TYR A 436 26.70 -6.01 14.19
C TYR A 436 26.89 -5.34 15.56
N LEU A 437 27.27 -6.11 16.56
CA LEU A 437 27.30 -5.65 17.95
C LEU A 437 28.71 -5.76 18.52
N THR A 438 29.18 -4.69 19.16
CA THR A 438 30.32 -4.76 20.08
C THR A 438 29.78 -4.72 21.50
N GLN A 439 29.81 -5.84 22.20
CA GLN A 439 29.24 -5.96 23.55
C GLN A 439 30.36 -5.86 24.59
N LEU A 440 30.39 -4.77 25.37
CA LEU A 440 31.34 -4.58 26.46
C LEU A 440 30.85 -5.28 27.73
N VAL A 441 31.80 -5.74 28.56
CA VAL A 441 31.50 -6.44 29.83
C VAL A 441 31.20 -5.47 30.98
N GLY A 442 31.73 -4.24 30.94
CA GLY A 442 31.53 -3.21 31.98
C GLY A 442 30.26 -2.39 31.79
N ALA A 443 29.91 -1.57 32.79
CA ALA A 443 28.97 -0.45 32.66
C ALA A 443 29.72 0.86 32.75
N PHE A 444 29.32 1.85 31.95
CA PHE A 444 30.06 3.11 31.81
C PHE A 444 29.17 4.34 32.08
N GLY A 445 28.05 4.15 32.77
CA GLY A 445 27.16 5.23 33.22
C GLY A 445 26.57 6.04 32.06
N ALA A 446 26.07 5.32 31.05
CA ALA A 446 25.43 5.88 29.87
C ALA A 446 24.10 6.58 30.22
N ASP A 447 23.72 7.58 29.42
CA ASP A 447 22.41 8.25 29.46
C ASP A 447 21.55 7.97 28.22
N THR A 448 22.15 7.34 27.20
CA THR A 448 21.51 6.95 25.96
C THR A 448 21.66 5.45 25.80
N PHE A 449 20.56 4.76 25.52
CA PHE A 449 20.50 3.30 25.51
C PHE A 449 20.12 2.74 24.14
N PHE A 450 20.65 1.56 23.83
CA PHE A 450 20.24 0.74 22.70
C PHE A 450 18.90 0.07 23.00
N PRO A 451 18.00 -0.08 22.01
CA PRO A 451 16.75 -0.80 22.23
C PRO A 451 16.99 -2.29 22.55
N ASN A 452 16.02 -2.91 23.20
CA ASN A 452 16.01 -4.36 23.40
C ASN A 452 16.09 -5.08 22.04
N TYR A 453 17.10 -5.93 21.87
CA TYR A 453 17.41 -6.64 20.63
C TYR A 453 17.21 -8.16 20.74
N LYS A 454 16.41 -8.65 21.69
CA LYS A 454 16.12 -10.09 21.88
C LYS A 454 15.54 -10.79 20.65
N SER A 455 14.99 -10.05 19.68
CA SER A 455 14.53 -10.60 18.40
C SER A 455 15.66 -11.17 17.52
N PHE A 456 16.92 -10.79 17.77
CA PHE A 456 18.08 -11.29 17.03
C PHE A 456 18.63 -12.55 17.70
N THR A 457 18.01 -13.70 17.39
CA THR A 457 18.26 -14.96 18.09
C THR A 457 19.39 -15.79 17.50
N LYS A 458 19.75 -15.58 16.22
CA LYS A 458 20.77 -16.38 15.53
C LYS A 458 22.14 -15.73 15.62
N LEU A 459 23.09 -16.38 16.28
CA LEU A 459 24.50 -15.98 16.28
C LEU A 459 25.20 -16.45 14.99
N VAL A 460 25.73 -15.52 14.22
CA VAL A 460 26.43 -15.78 12.94
C VAL A 460 27.95 -15.68 13.10
N PHE A 461 28.42 -14.79 13.97
CA PHE A 461 29.84 -14.59 14.24
C PHE A 461 30.02 -14.14 15.68
N SER A 462 31.10 -14.59 16.33
CA SER A 462 31.57 -14.02 17.58
C SER A 462 33.09 -13.96 17.65
N LYS A 463 33.64 -12.90 18.22
CA LYS A 463 35.07 -12.76 18.53
C LYS A 463 35.28 -11.89 19.76
N LYS A 464 35.89 -12.45 20.80
CA LYS A 464 36.28 -11.71 22.00
C LYS A 464 37.52 -10.87 21.74
N GLY A 465 37.59 -9.71 22.38
CA GLY A 465 38.71 -8.78 22.33
C GLY A 465 38.95 -8.12 23.67
N ARG A 466 40.12 -7.49 23.78
CA ARG A 466 40.51 -6.68 24.93
C ARG A 466 41.35 -5.51 24.44
N SER A 467 41.04 -4.31 24.91
CA SER A 467 41.76 -3.08 24.59
C SER A 467 41.86 -2.26 25.87
N ALA A 468 43.09 -2.07 26.37
CA ALA A 468 43.35 -1.52 27.70
C ALA A 468 42.47 -2.19 28.79
N ASP A 469 41.60 -1.41 29.44
CA ASP A 469 40.70 -1.83 30.51
C ASP A 469 39.35 -2.38 30.01
N TYR A 470 39.09 -2.34 28.70
CA TYR A 470 37.84 -2.78 28.11
C TYR A 470 37.93 -4.24 27.65
N LYS A 471 37.09 -5.11 28.23
CA LYS A 471 36.79 -6.44 27.68
C LYS A 471 35.51 -6.36 26.87
N TYR A 472 35.52 -6.89 25.66
CA TYR A 472 34.38 -6.83 24.74
C TYR A 472 34.30 -8.05 23.83
N GLU A 473 33.14 -8.21 23.18
CA GLU A 473 32.89 -9.26 22.21
C GLU A 473 32.23 -8.66 20.96
N PHE A 474 32.85 -8.84 19.79
CA PHE A 474 32.21 -8.58 18.51
C PHE A 474 31.25 -9.72 18.19
N ARG A 475 30.01 -9.40 17.85
CA ARG A 475 28.96 -10.36 17.50
C ARG A 475 28.29 -9.93 16.21
N ILE A 476 27.91 -10.90 15.38
CA ILE A 476 26.94 -10.68 14.30
C ILE A 476 25.74 -11.55 14.61
N LEU A 477 24.59 -10.91 14.76
CA LEU A 477 23.31 -11.56 15.08
C LEU A 477 22.33 -11.36 13.92
N GLU A 478 21.45 -12.33 13.68
CA GLU A 478 20.37 -12.25 12.69
C GLU A 478 19.02 -12.57 13.34
N LYS A 479 17.95 -12.01 12.77
CA LYS A 479 16.58 -12.46 13.05
C LYS A 479 16.34 -13.80 12.36
N THR A 480 15.59 -14.68 13.03
CA THR A 480 15.14 -15.97 12.46
C THR A 480 13.95 -15.80 11.54
#